data_AF-A0A821F4X3-F1
#
_entry.id   AF-A0A821F4X3-F1
#
_cell.length_a   1.000
_cell.length_b   1.000
_cell.length_c   1.000
_cell.angle_alpha   90.00
_cell.angle_beta   90.00
_cell.angle_gamma   90.00
#
_symmetry.space_group_name_H-M   'P 1'
#
loop_
_entity.id
_entity.type
_entity.pdbx_description
1 polymer ?
#
loop_
_entity_poly.entity_id
_entity_poly.type
_entity_poly.pdbx_seq_one_letter_code
_entity_poly.pdbx_strand_id
1 'polypeptide(L)'
;SASLATSDIPWNGPIAAVRIGSIDGQFIMNPTRQQMQKSDLNLVVSVNPKGHLVMIDASANRLSDEKFFSALEYSIECCLPIIDQIKNLSNKTKRTNIELQKFDNTLVDKITILCYDRVLKVFTNFTFDKIARDTAITAIRQDILNELLLKEEISSTNLSDTFTYVVKKIFRNLIFEKSHRCDGRSFDQLRSINCKINLYQPLHGSALFQRGQTQVLCTVAFDALDSQYRNNDFVWRTGYKRKPFILHYEFPPYATNEIGRAYGRADRRELGHGALAEKAVEPIVPNELPFMIRLTSEVLESNGSSSMATVCAASLALMEA
;
A
#
# COMPACT_ATOMS: atom_id res chain seq x y z
N SER A 1 -17.83 9.93 -5.54
CA SER A 1 -18.47 10.18 -4.23
C SER A 1 -19.91 10.63 -4.42
N ALA A 2 -20.16 11.83 -4.97
CA ALA A 2 -21.52 12.33 -5.20
C ALA A 2 -22.42 11.35 -5.97
N SER A 3 -21.92 10.77 -7.07
CA SER A 3 -22.65 9.75 -7.83
C SER A 3 -23.06 8.53 -7.01
N LEU A 4 -22.20 8.02 -6.12
CA LEU A 4 -22.54 6.91 -5.23
C LEU A 4 -23.52 7.35 -4.14
N ALA A 5 -23.38 8.59 -3.64
CA ALA A 5 -24.29 9.15 -2.65
C ALA A 5 -25.73 9.32 -3.20
N THR A 6 -25.86 9.73 -4.46
CA THR A 6 -27.17 9.90 -5.13
C THR A 6 -27.67 8.64 -5.83
N SER A 7 -26.87 7.59 -5.88
CA SER A 7 -27.28 6.28 -6.39
C SER A 7 -28.12 5.52 -5.37
N ASP A 8 -28.64 4.38 -5.80
CA ASP A 8 -29.33 3.43 -4.96
C ASP A 8 -28.38 2.37 -4.36
N ILE A 9 -27.06 2.48 -4.56
CA ILE A 9 -26.07 1.52 -4.07
C ILE A 9 -25.83 1.71 -2.55
N PRO A 10 -25.89 0.64 -1.73
CA PRO A 10 -25.54 0.70 -0.32
C PRO A 10 -24.06 1.09 -0.13
N TRP A 11 -23.81 2.30 0.35
CA TRP A 11 -22.47 2.83 0.53
C TRP A 11 -22.40 3.81 1.71
N ASN A 12 -21.45 3.56 2.62
CA ASN A 12 -21.23 4.31 3.86
C ASN A 12 -20.37 5.58 3.65
N GLY A 13 -20.62 6.29 2.56
CA GLY A 13 -20.09 7.63 2.33
C GLY A 13 -21.01 8.74 2.86
N PRO A 14 -20.93 9.97 2.31
CA PRO A 14 -20.02 10.38 1.25
C PRO A 14 -18.58 10.54 1.73
N ILE A 15 -17.65 10.60 0.77
CA ILE A 15 -16.27 11.04 1.01
C ILE A 15 -16.04 12.37 0.29
N ALA A 16 -15.27 13.28 0.87
CA ALA A 16 -14.71 14.40 0.14
C ALA A 16 -13.22 14.17 -0.06
N ALA A 17 -12.66 14.76 -1.12
CA ALA A 17 -11.24 14.72 -1.38
C ALA A 17 -10.75 16.09 -1.82
N VAL A 18 -9.56 16.46 -1.35
CA VAL A 18 -8.89 17.71 -1.68
C VAL A 18 -7.42 17.43 -1.97
N ARG A 19 -6.80 18.30 -2.77
CA ARG A 19 -5.34 18.39 -2.87
C ARG A 19 -4.87 19.57 -2.03
N ILE A 20 -3.88 19.39 -1.18
CA ILE A 20 -3.22 20.44 -0.42
C ILE A 20 -1.82 20.64 -0.99
N GLY A 21 -1.51 21.90 -1.32
CA GLY A 21 -0.16 22.37 -1.58
C GLY A 21 0.37 23.19 -0.42
N SER A 22 1.69 23.31 -0.31
CA SER A 22 2.37 24.27 0.56
C SER A 22 3.24 25.21 -0.27
N ILE A 23 3.06 26.53 -0.18
CA ILE A 23 3.87 27.56 -0.84
C ILE A 23 4.23 28.61 0.19
N ASP A 24 5.51 28.95 0.32
CA ASP A 24 6.01 29.92 1.31
C ASP A 24 5.52 29.63 2.75
N GLY A 25 5.37 28.34 3.08
CA GLY A 25 4.89 27.87 4.38
C GLY A 25 3.37 27.92 4.58
N GLN A 26 2.58 28.37 3.60
CA GLN A 26 1.12 28.44 3.67
C GLN A 26 0.45 27.28 2.92
N PHE A 27 -0.62 26.73 3.48
CA PHE A 27 -1.41 25.69 2.82
C PHE A 27 -2.44 26.26 1.86
N ILE A 28 -2.53 25.66 0.68
CA ILE A 28 -3.48 26.03 -0.36
C ILE A 28 -4.32 24.80 -0.70
N MET A 29 -5.64 24.91 -0.55
CA MET A 29 -6.60 23.91 -1.00
C MET A 29 -6.76 23.97 -2.52
N ASN A 30 -6.74 22.81 -3.16
CA ASN A 30 -6.87 22.59 -4.60
C ASN A 30 -6.00 23.57 -5.43
N PRO A 31 -4.67 23.59 -5.18
CA PRO A 31 -3.77 24.49 -5.88
C PRO A 31 -3.81 24.27 -7.39
N THR A 32 -3.70 25.36 -8.14
CA THR A 32 -3.56 25.33 -9.59
C THR A 32 -2.25 24.64 -10.00
N ARG A 33 -2.14 24.27 -11.27
CA ARG A 33 -0.90 23.68 -11.81
C ARG A 33 0.33 24.58 -11.61
N GLN A 34 0.17 25.90 -11.77
CA GLN A 34 1.25 26.86 -11.57
C GLN A 34 1.67 26.96 -10.10
N GLN A 35 0.70 26.90 -9.18
CA GLN A 35 0.97 26.84 -7.74
C GLN A 35 1.68 25.53 -7.37
N MET A 36 1.25 24.39 -7.92
CA MET A 36 1.91 23.10 -7.69
C MET A 36 3.38 23.06 -8.11
N GLN A 37 3.79 23.82 -9.13
CA GLN A 37 5.20 23.90 -9.55
C GLN A 37 6.09 24.60 -8.52
N LYS A 38 5.51 25.42 -7.64
CA LYS A 38 6.21 26.13 -6.56
C LYS A 38 5.99 25.46 -5.20
N SER A 39 5.32 24.32 -5.17
CA SER A 39 4.84 23.74 -3.94
C SER A 39 5.77 22.68 -3.38
N ASP A 40 6.08 22.78 -2.09
CA ASP A 40 6.88 21.78 -1.37
C ASP A 40 6.05 20.56 -0.92
N LEU A 41 4.74 20.58 -1.15
CA LEU A 41 3.82 19.51 -0.77
C LEU A 41 2.81 19.26 -1.90
N ASN A 42 2.56 18.00 -2.21
CA ASN A 42 1.43 17.56 -3.02
C ASN A 42 0.72 16.47 -2.23
N LEU A 43 -0.24 16.88 -1.42
CA LEU A 43 -0.99 15.98 -0.53
C LEU A 43 -2.40 15.81 -1.05
N VAL A 44 -2.80 14.59 -1.42
CA VAL A 44 -4.17 14.24 -1.75
C VAL A 44 -4.76 13.45 -0.60
N VAL A 45 -5.83 13.97 -0.02
CA VAL A 45 -6.51 13.34 1.12
C VAL A 45 -7.97 13.14 0.80
N SER A 46 -8.53 12.04 1.31
CA SER A 46 -9.99 11.88 1.39
C SER A 46 -10.46 11.62 2.81
N VAL A 47 -11.62 12.19 3.13
CA VAL A 47 -12.17 12.25 4.49
C VAL A 47 -13.64 11.81 4.47
N ASN A 48 -14.07 11.14 5.54
CA ASN A 48 -15.46 10.73 5.74
C ASN A 48 -16.25 11.76 6.58
N PRO A 49 -17.58 11.59 6.77
CA PRO A 49 -18.40 12.59 7.47
C PRO A 49 -18.09 12.76 8.97
N LYS A 50 -17.28 11.87 9.56
CA LYS A 50 -16.81 11.96 10.94
C LYS A 50 -15.47 12.68 11.07
N GLY A 51 -14.91 13.17 9.96
CA GLY A 51 -13.56 13.74 9.94
C GLY A 51 -12.45 12.70 9.95
N HIS A 52 -12.76 11.40 9.77
CA HIS A 52 -11.70 10.38 9.70
C HIS A 52 -11.06 10.38 8.31
N LEU A 53 -9.73 10.34 8.30
CA LEU A 53 -8.91 10.14 7.10
C LEU A 53 -9.17 8.73 6.54
N VAL A 54 -9.51 8.65 5.25
CA VAL A 54 -9.80 7.39 4.55
C VAL A 54 -8.66 6.99 3.61
N MET A 55 -8.03 7.98 2.95
CA MET A 55 -6.91 7.77 2.03
C MET A 55 -5.99 8.98 2.05
N ILE A 56 -4.68 8.74 2.00
CA ILE A 56 -3.62 9.74 1.90
C ILE A 56 -2.65 9.28 0.80
N ASP A 57 -2.38 10.15 -0.18
CA ASP A 57 -1.29 10.01 -1.16
C ASP A 57 -0.52 11.33 -1.17
N ALA A 58 0.79 11.28 -0.93
CA ALA A 58 1.59 12.49 -0.75
C ALA A 58 2.97 12.37 -1.41
N SER A 59 3.45 13.51 -1.92
CA SER A 59 4.88 13.74 -2.19
C SER A 59 5.26 15.08 -1.59
N ALA A 60 6.45 15.17 -1.01
CA ALA A 60 6.91 16.40 -0.36
C ALA A 60 8.41 16.59 -0.54
N ASN A 61 8.84 17.84 -0.63
CA ASN A 61 10.25 18.21 -0.67
C ASN A 61 10.77 18.44 0.76
N ARG A 62 11.07 17.34 1.48
CA ARG A 62 11.68 17.37 2.83
C ARG A 62 10.87 18.19 3.86
N LEU A 63 9.55 18.00 3.88
CA LEU A 63 8.67 18.63 4.87
C LEU A 63 8.85 17.98 6.25
N SER A 64 8.77 18.77 7.33
CA SER A 64 8.78 18.23 8.69
C SER A 64 7.46 17.51 9.02
N ASP A 65 7.54 16.55 9.94
CA ASP A 65 6.37 15.79 10.42
C ASP A 65 5.28 16.74 10.95
N GLU A 66 5.66 17.74 11.75
CA GLU A 66 4.73 18.76 12.29
C GLU A 66 3.94 19.46 11.18
N LYS A 67 4.62 19.96 10.14
CA LYS A 67 3.95 20.61 9.00
C LYS A 67 3.09 19.63 8.21
N PHE A 68 3.52 18.37 8.08
CA PHE A 68 2.72 17.35 7.41
C PHE A 68 1.42 17.05 8.19
N PHE A 69 1.49 16.96 9.52
CA PHE A 69 0.30 16.78 10.36
C PHE A 69 -0.64 17.98 10.28
N SER A 70 -0.12 19.21 10.34
CA SER A 70 -0.95 20.42 10.15
C SER A 70 -1.62 20.45 8.77
N ALA A 71 -0.95 19.94 7.73
CA ALA A 71 -1.56 19.82 6.40
C ALA A 71 -2.71 18.79 6.36
N LEU A 72 -2.61 17.70 7.13
CA LEU A 72 -3.70 16.73 7.29
C LEU A 72 -4.90 17.34 8.01
N GLU A 73 -4.67 18.09 9.09
CA GLU A 73 -5.73 18.80 9.83
C GLU A 73 -6.45 19.79 8.91
N TYR A 74 -5.69 20.64 8.22
CA TYR A 74 -6.23 21.58 7.24
C TYR A 74 -7.03 20.87 6.13
N SER A 75 -6.59 19.69 5.68
CA SER A 75 -7.31 18.91 4.68
C SER A 75 -8.67 18.41 5.16
N ILE A 76 -8.81 18.10 6.47
CA ILE A 76 -10.08 17.69 7.08
C ILE A 76 -11.05 18.87 7.09
N GLU A 77 -10.59 20.04 7.55
CA GLU A 77 -11.39 21.27 7.56
C GLU A 77 -11.93 21.61 6.16
N CYS A 78 -11.09 21.49 5.14
CA CYS A 78 -11.48 21.73 3.74
C CYS A 78 -12.50 20.70 3.21
N CYS A 79 -12.46 19.46 3.69
CA CYS A 79 -13.31 18.38 3.20
C CYS A 79 -14.73 18.40 3.77
N LEU A 80 -14.92 18.83 5.02
CA LEU A 80 -16.22 18.78 5.69
C LEU A 80 -17.31 19.59 4.96
N PRO A 81 -17.08 20.82 4.48
CA PRO A 81 -18.08 21.55 3.70
C PRO A 81 -18.49 20.83 2.40
N ILE A 82 -17.55 20.18 1.71
CA ILE A 82 -17.83 19.41 0.48
C ILE A 82 -18.74 18.22 0.81
N ILE A 83 -18.49 17.54 1.93
CA ILE A 83 -19.32 16.43 2.41
C ILE A 83 -20.76 16.90 2.63
N ASP A 84 -20.96 18.06 3.26
CA ASP A 84 -22.29 18.57 3.54
C ASP A 84 -23.03 18.97 2.26
N GLN A 85 -22.34 19.53 1.26
CA GLN A 85 -22.93 19.75 -0.06
C GLN A 85 -23.34 18.43 -0.74
N ILE A 86 -22.54 17.38 -0.64
CA ILE A 86 -22.89 16.07 -1.21
C ILE A 86 -24.09 15.44 -0.48
N LYS A 87 -24.18 15.60 0.85
CA LYS A 87 -25.36 15.16 1.63
C LYS A 87 -26.61 15.90 1.19
N ASN A 88 -26.53 17.22 1.01
CA ASN A 88 -27.67 18.03 0.55
C ASN A 88 -28.15 17.66 -0.86
N LEU A 89 -27.25 17.16 -1.72
CA LEU A 89 -27.61 16.64 -3.04
C LEU A 89 -28.33 15.28 -2.99
N SER A 90 -28.14 14.52 -1.90
CA SER A 90 -28.60 13.15 -1.75
C SER A 90 -30.01 13.08 -1.17
N ASN A 91 -31.04 13.18 -2.02
CA ASN A 91 -32.44 13.06 -1.62
C ASN A 91 -33.07 11.68 -1.90
N LYS A 92 -32.31 10.73 -2.46
CA LYS A 92 -32.83 9.40 -2.80
C LYS A 92 -32.67 8.42 -1.65
N THR A 93 -33.70 7.60 -1.45
CA THR A 93 -33.63 6.44 -0.58
C THR A 93 -32.60 5.46 -1.14
N LYS A 94 -31.58 5.13 -0.37
CA LYS A 94 -30.63 4.08 -0.73
C LYS A 94 -31.36 2.73 -0.75
N ARG A 95 -30.91 1.75 -1.56
CA ARG A 95 -31.38 0.37 -1.41
C ARG A 95 -31.18 -0.07 0.04
N THR A 96 -32.00 -1.01 0.48
CA THR A 96 -31.85 -1.66 1.78
C THR A 96 -30.39 -1.98 2.00
N ASN A 97 -29.86 -1.58 3.17
CA ASN A 97 -28.52 -2.00 3.57
C ASN A 97 -28.41 -3.49 3.26
N ILE A 98 -27.48 -3.85 2.39
CA ILE A 98 -27.04 -5.24 2.31
C ILE A 98 -26.58 -5.51 3.73
N GLU A 99 -27.30 -6.35 4.47
CA GLU A 99 -26.75 -6.86 5.72
C GLU A 99 -25.43 -7.50 5.31
N LEU A 100 -24.32 -6.88 5.72
CA LEU A 100 -23.01 -7.51 5.61
C LEU A 100 -23.19 -8.91 6.14
N GLN A 101 -22.71 -9.92 5.40
CA GLN A 101 -22.83 -11.32 5.79
C GLN A 101 -22.48 -11.45 7.27
N LYS A 102 -23.51 -11.58 8.10
CA LYS A 102 -23.34 -11.78 9.53
C LYS A 102 -22.89 -13.22 9.63
N PHE A 103 -21.66 -13.42 10.06
CA PHE A 103 -21.22 -14.75 10.42
C PHE A 103 -22.16 -15.27 11.51
N ASP A 104 -22.69 -16.47 11.30
CA ASP A 104 -23.51 -17.12 12.32
C ASP A 104 -22.66 -17.24 13.59
N ASN A 105 -23.10 -16.57 14.66
CA ASN A 105 -22.36 -16.56 15.92
C ASN A 105 -22.17 -17.98 16.45
N THR A 106 -23.13 -18.88 16.23
CA THR A 106 -23.00 -20.27 16.66
C THR A 106 -21.88 -20.98 15.91
N LEU A 107 -21.74 -20.73 14.60
CA LEU A 107 -20.65 -21.26 13.79
C LEU A 107 -19.30 -20.63 14.16
N VAL A 108 -19.27 -19.32 14.41
CA VAL A 108 -18.08 -18.60 14.89
C VAL A 108 -17.60 -19.21 16.21
N ASP A 109 -18.49 -19.43 17.17
CA ASP A 109 -18.14 -19.98 18.48
C ASP A 109 -17.67 -21.43 18.35
N LYS A 110 -18.36 -22.26 17.55
CA LYS A 110 -17.94 -23.64 17.24
C LYS A 110 -16.53 -23.68 16.64
N ILE A 111 -16.27 -22.91 15.58
CA ILE A 111 -14.95 -22.88 14.93
C ILE A 111 -13.90 -22.35 15.89
N THR A 112 -14.22 -21.35 16.70
CA THR A 112 -13.32 -20.80 17.71
C THR A 112 -12.91 -21.90 18.69
N ILE A 113 -13.85 -22.66 19.25
CA ILE A 113 -13.56 -23.77 20.17
C ILE A 113 -12.64 -24.81 19.50
N LEU A 114 -12.89 -25.16 18.24
CA LEU A 114 -12.11 -26.17 17.52
C LEU A 114 -10.68 -25.72 17.15
N CYS A 115 -10.49 -24.42 16.91
CA CYS A 115 -9.24 -23.91 16.33
C CYS A 115 -8.38 -23.10 17.29
N TYR A 116 -8.94 -22.54 18.37
CA TYR A 116 -8.31 -21.51 19.18
C TYR A 116 -6.91 -21.90 19.65
N ASP A 117 -6.77 -23.04 20.35
CA ASP A 117 -5.48 -23.48 20.87
C ASP A 117 -4.46 -23.79 19.78
N ARG A 118 -4.92 -24.34 18.65
CA ARG A 118 -4.06 -24.67 17.50
C ARG A 118 -3.55 -23.40 16.83
N VAL A 119 -4.44 -22.45 16.57
CA VAL A 119 -4.12 -21.15 15.97
C VAL A 119 -3.24 -20.32 16.91
N LEU A 120 -3.53 -20.35 18.21
CA LEU A 120 -2.73 -19.70 19.25
C LEU A 120 -1.28 -20.20 19.21
N LYS A 121 -1.08 -21.52 19.24
CA LYS A 121 0.25 -22.14 19.16
C LYS A 121 1.01 -21.73 17.91
N VAL A 122 0.33 -21.60 16.77
CA VAL A 122 0.96 -21.16 15.52
C VAL A 122 1.40 -19.69 15.60
N PHE A 123 0.56 -18.81 16.13
CA PHE A 123 0.89 -17.38 16.22
C PHE A 123 1.82 -17.01 17.38
N THR A 124 1.98 -17.86 18.39
CA THR A 124 2.96 -17.67 19.46
C THR A 124 4.26 -18.42 19.21
N ASN A 125 4.34 -19.23 18.15
CA ASN A 125 5.60 -19.84 17.74
C ASN A 125 6.43 -18.88 16.87
N PHE A 126 7.39 -18.22 17.52
CA PHE A 126 8.25 -17.22 16.86
C PHE A 126 9.32 -17.84 15.94
N THR A 127 9.50 -19.17 15.94
CA THR A 127 10.41 -19.83 14.99
C THR A 127 9.82 -19.99 13.59
N PHE A 128 8.52 -19.72 13.42
CA PHE A 128 7.86 -19.83 12.13
C PHE A 128 8.19 -18.64 11.22
N ASP A 129 8.68 -18.95 10.03
CA ASP A 129 8.73 -18.00 8.93
C ASP A 129 7.34 -17.83 8.28
N LYS A 130 7.25 -17.02 7.21
CA LYS A 130 6.01 -16.83 6.45
C LYS A 130 5.39 -18.15 5.98
N ILE A 131 6.17 -18.99 5.29
CA ILE A 131 5.69 -20.20 4.61
C ILE A 131 5.24 -21.25 5.62
N ALA A 132 6.03 -21.47 6.67
CA ALA A 132 5.71 -22.41 7.74
C ALA A 132 4.41 -22.01 8.45
N ARG A 133 4.23 -20.71 8.74
CA ARG A 133 3.01 -20.19 9.37
C ARG A 133 1.79 -20.37 8.47
N ASP A 134 1.89 -19.99 7.20
CA ASP A 134 0.80 -20.08 6.23
C ASP A 134 0.39 -21.54 6.00
N THR A 135 1.37 -22.45 5.93
CA THR A 135 1.16 -23.90 5.82
C THR A 135 0.44 -24.45 7.05
N ALA A 136 0.88 -24.08 8.26
CA ALA A 136 0.28 -24.53 9.51
C ALA A 136 -1.18 -24.05 9.65
N ILE A 137 -1.47 -22.78 9.34
CA ILE A 137 -2.85 -22.26 9.34
C ILE A 137 -3.71 -22.95 8.28
N THR A 138 -3.13 -23.22 7.10
CA THR A 138 -3.86 -23.92 6.01
C THR A 138 -4.20 -25.35 6.39
N ALA A 139 -3.30 -26.08 7.06
CA ALA A 139 -3.59 -27.41 7.58
C ALA A 139 -4.72 -27.37 8.62
N ILE A 140 -4.67 -26.43 9.58
CA ILE A 140 -5.75 -26.24 10.56
C ILE A 140 -7.08 -25.95 9.86
N ARG A 141 -7.07 -25.10 8.83
CA ARG A 141 -8.26 -24.80 8.03
C ARG A 141 -8.83 -26.07 7.40
N GLN A 142 -8.00 -26.84 6.70
CA GLN A 142 -8.43 -28.06 6.01
C GLN A 142 -9.04 -29.08 6.97
N ASP A 143 -8.40 -29.30 8.13
CA ASP A 143 -8.91 -30.22 9.13
C ASP A 143 -10.32 -29.83 9.62
N ILE A 144 -10.52 -28.56 9.92
CA ILE A 144 -11.81 -28.05 10.41
C ILE A 144 -12.88 -28.07 9.32
N LEU A 145 -12.51 -27.70 8.09
CA LEU A 145 -13.43 -27.79 6.95
C LEU A 145 -13.89 -29.24 6.76
N ASN A 146 -12.96 -30.19 6.76
CA ASN A 146 -13.27 -31.61 6.58
C ASN A 146 -14.14 -32.14 7.73
N GLU A 147 -13.85 -31.78 8.98
CA GLU A 147 -14.64 -32.24 10.13
C GLU A 147 -16.09 -31.73 10.09
N LEU A 148 -16.29 -30.45 9.78
CA LEU A 148 -17.61 -29.83 9.83
C LEU A 148 -18.47 -30.14 8.60
N LEU A 149 -17.85 -30.27 7.41
CA LEU A 149 -18.56 -30.67 6.18
C LEU A 149 -19.12 -32.11 6.26
N LEU A 150 -18.54 -32.97 7.09
CA LEU A 150 -19.05 -34.32 7.33
C LEU A 150 -20.26 -34.36 8.29
N LYS A 151 -20.41 -33.33 9.12
CA LYS A 151 -21.39 -33.31 10.22
C LYS A 151 -22.60 -32.41 9.93
N GLU A 152 -22.44 -31.39 9.11
CA GLU A 152 -23.43 -30.33 8.91
C GLU A 152 -23.55 -29.96 7.42
N GLU A 153 -24.77 -29.67 6.96
CA GLU A 153 -25.02 -29.13 5.62
C GLU A 153 -24.68 -27.64 5.57
N ILE A 154 -23.39 -27.30 5.57
CA ILE A 154 -22.89 -25.93 5.48
C ILE A 154 -22.17 -25.74 4.14
N SER A 155 -22.41 -24.60 3.48
CA SER A 155 -21.63 -24.20 2.31
C SER A 155 -20.14 -24.05 2.64
N SER A 156 -19.28 -24.70 1.87
CA SER A 156 -17.82 -24.64 2.02
C SER A 156 -17.28 -23.21 2.00
N THR A 157 -17.88 -22.33 1.21
CA THR A 157 -17.49 -20.91 1.13
C THR A 157 -17.79 -20.19 2.44
N ASN A 158 -19.01 -20.33 2.97
CA ASN A 158 -19.40 -19.72 4.25
C ASN A 158 -18.50 -20.20 5.39
N LEU A 159 -18.15 -21.49 5.39
CA LEU A 159 -17.27 -22.07 6.40
C LEU A 159 -15.83 -21.53 6.32
N SER A 160 -15.28 -21.43 5.10
CA SER A 160 -13.94 -20.87 4.86
C SER A 160 -13.86 -19.39 5.24
N ASP A 161 -14.90 -18.61 4.93
CA ASP A 161 -14.98 -17.19 5.28
C ASP A 161 -15.10 -17.01 6.80
N THR A 162 -15.92 -17.84 7.47
CA THR A 162 -16.06 -17.82 8.93
C THR A 162 -14.75 -18.20 9.62
N PHE A 163 -14.05 -19.23 9.14
CA PHE A 163 -12.73 -19.59 9.65
C PHE A 163 -11.74 -18.43 9.51
N THR A 164 -11.70 -17.79 8.34
CA THR A 164 -10.82 -16.64 8.09
C THR A 164 -11.14 -15.48 9.05
N TYR A 165 -12.43 -15.23 9.30
CA TYR A 165 -12.87 -14.24 10.28
C TYR A 165 -12.41 -14.58 11.71
N VAL A 166 -12.59 -15.84 12.15
CA VAL A 166 -12.16 -16.31 13.48
C VAL A 166 -10.65 -16.19 13.65
N VAL A 167 -9.85 -16.69 12.70
CA VAL A 167 -8.38 -16.60 12.74
C VAL A 167 -7.93 -15.15 12.81
N LYS A 168 -8.56 -14.25 12.03
CA LYS A 168 -8.28 -12.82 12.08
C LYS A 168 -8.59 -12.21 13.45
N LYS A 169 -9.69 -12.61 14.09
CA LYS A 169 -10.08 -12.16 15.44
C LYS A 169 -9.06 -12.63 16.48
N ILE A 170 -8.69 -13.92 16.46
CA ILE A 170 -7.69 -14.50 17.35
C ILE A 170 -6.35 -13.77 17.18
N PHE A 171 -5.87 -13.64 15.94
CA PHE A 171 -4.61 -12.95 15.64
C PHE A 171 -4.59 -11.52 16.17
N ARG A 172 -5.68 -10.76 15.98
CA ARG A 172 -5.79 -9.38 16.47
C ARG A 172 -5.78 -9.31 18.00
N ASN A 173 -6.56 -10.16 18.67
CA ASN A 173 -6.63 -10.16 20.13
C ASN A 173 -5.27 -10.48 20.74
N LEU A 174 -4.52 -11.42 20.14
CA LEU A 174 -3.20 -11.78 20.62
C LEU A 174 -2.19 -10.64 20.63
N ILE A 175 -2.24 -9.78 19.60
CA ILE A 175 -1.38 -8.60 19.52
C ILE A 175 -1.62 -7.67 20.72
N PHE A 176 -2.87 -7.48 21.13
CA PHE A 176 -3.23 -6.59 22.25
C PHE A 176 -3.04 -7.24 23.62
N GLU A 177 -3.32 -8.54 23.76
CA GLU A 177 -3.22 -9.26 25.04
C GLU A 177 -1.76 -9.57 25.43
N LYS A 178 -0.92 -9.89 24.45
CA LYS A 178 0.47 -10.31 24.69
C LYS A 178 1.48 -9.20 24.40
N SER A 179 1.07 -8.09 23.79
CA SER A 179 1.95 -6.98 23.38
C SER A 179 3.13 -7.39 22.48
N HIS A 180 3.01 -8.52 21.78
CA HIS A 180 4.01 -9.02 20.83
C HIS A 180 3.32 -9.44 19.53
N ARG A 181 4.07 -9.36 18.44
CA ARG A 181 3.61 -9.79 17.11
C ARG A 181 3.84 -11.29 16.90
N CYS A 182 3.25 -11.88 15.85
CA CYS A 182 3.39 -13.31 15.56
C CYS A 182 4.80 -13.78 15.15
N ASP A 183 5.74 -12.87 14.99
CA ASP A 183 7.16 -13.14 14.76
C ASP A 183 8.01 -12.74 15.97
N GLY A 184 7.40 -12.55 17.15
CA GLY A 184 8.07 -12.29 18.42
C GLY A 184 8.53 -10.84 18.61
N ARG A 185 8.36 -9.97 17.61
CA ARG A 185 8.81 -8.58 17.69
C ARG A 185 7.90 -7.71 18.55
N SER A 186 8.47 -6.68 19.15
CA SER A 186 7.73 -5.55 19.70
C SER A 186 7.08 -4.70 18.59
N PHE A 187 6.25 -3.72 18.97
CA PHE A 187 5.54 -2.87 18.01
C PHE A 187 6.48 -1.95 17.21
N ASP A 188 7.56 -1.51 17.81
CA ASP A 188 8.57 -0.59 17.27
C ASP A 188 9.79 -1.30 16.65
N GLN A 189 9.98 -2.60 16.92
CA GLN A 189 11.14 -3.33 16.41
C GLN A 189 11.06 -3.60 14.90
N LEU A 190 12.09 -3.16 14.18
CA LEU A 190 12.32 -3.47 12.76
C LEU A 190 12.75 -4.93 12.56
N ARG A 191 12.50 -5.46 11.36
CA ARG A 191 13.08 -6.74 10.92
C ARG A 191 14.56 -6.55 10.61
N SER A 192 15.35 -7.62 10.65
CA SER A 192 16.75 -7.61 10.24
C SER A 192 16.90 -7.04 8.83
N ILE A 193 17.86 -6.11 8.67
CA ILE A 193 18.16 -5.43 7.42
C ILE A 193 19.54 -5.88 6.95
N ASN A 194 19.68 -6.18 5.66
CA ASN A 194 20.95 -6.45 5.02
C ASN A 194 21.00 -5.73 3.68
N CYS A 195 22.12 -5.10 3.38
CA CYS A 195 22.31 -4.30 2.18
C CYS A 195 23.60 -4.74 1.48
N LYS A 196 23.55 -4.88 0.16
CA LYS A 196 24.73 -5.07 -0.69
C LYS A 196 24.66 -4.07 -1.84
N ILE A 197 25.81 -3.59 -2.29
CA ILE A 197 25.95 -2.69 -3.44
C ILE A 197 27.00 -3.26 -4.40
N ASN A 198 27.10 -2.72 -5.61
CA ASN A 198 28.09 -3.14 -6.62
C ASN A 198 28.05 -4.67 -6.88
N LEU A 199 26.85 -5.17 -7.21
CA LEU A 199 26.60 -6.60 -7.38
C LEU A 199 27.18 -7.14 -8.70
N TYR A 200 27.17 -6.33 -9.75
CA TYR A 200 27.61 -6.73 -11.08
C TYR A 200 28.35 -5.60 -11.79
N GLN A 201 29.54 -5.92 -12.31
CA GLN A 201 30.50 -4.97 -12.88
C GLN A 201 30.13 -4.30 -14.24
N PRO A 202 29.08 -4.67 -15.01
CA PRO A 202 28.63 -3.87 -16.14
C PRO A 202 27.47 -2.90 -15.81
N LEU A 203 26.90 -2.94 -14.61
CA LEU A 203 25.81 -2.04 -14.23
C LEU A 203 26.38 -0.67 -13.81
N HIS A 204 25.72 0.42 -14.19
CA HIS A 204 26.14 1.76 -13.73
C HIS A 204 26.00 1.88 -12.21
N GLY A 205 24.92 1.34 -11.64
CA GLY A 205 24.84 1.07 -10.22
C GLY A 205 23.87 -0.05 -9.88
N SER A 206 24.06 -0.67 -8.72
CA SER A 206 23.24 -1.78 -8.25
C SER A 206 23.22 -1.92 -6.74
N ALA A 207 22.07 -2.28 -6.19
CA ALA A 207 21.91 -2.57 -4.77
C ALA A 207 20.89 -3.69 -4.53
N LEU A 208 21.21 -4.58 -3.58
CA LEU A 208 20.28 -5.56 -3.03
C LEU A 208 19.92 -5.13 -1.61
N PHE A 209 18.64 -4.85 -1.38
CA PHE A 209 18.13 -4.50 -0.06
C PHE A 209 17.23 -5.63 0.46
N GLN A 210 17.55 -6.13 1.65
CA GLN A 210 16.75 -7.11 2.38
C GLN A 210 16.20 -6.50 3.66
N ARG A 211 14.91 -6.71 3.94
CA ARG A 211 14.30 -6.47 5.26
C ARG A 211 13.40 -7.63 5.65
N GLY A 212 13.88 -8.51 6.53
CA GLY A 212 13.22 -9.78 6.83
C GLY A 212 13.14 -10.68 5.59
N GLN A 213 11.92 -11.05 5.18
CA GLN A 213 11.64 -11.81 3.94
C GLN A 213 11.09 -10.91 2.81
N THR A 214 11.54 -9.66 2.76
CA THR A 214 11.29 -8.75 1.64
C THR A 214 12.64 -8.40 1.02
N GLN A 215 12.84 -8.79 -0.23
CA GLN A 215 14.07 -8.59 -0.99
C GLN A 215 13.78 -7.77 -2.24
N VAL A 216 14.56 -6.72 -2.47
CA VAL A 216 14.49 -5.92 -3.68
C VAL A 216 15.88 -5.75 -4.27
N LEU A 217 16.02 -6.09 -5.54
CA LEU A 217 17.16 -5.75 -6.36
C LEU A 217 16.85 -4.44 -7.09
N CYS A 218 17.77 -3.51 -7.02
CA CYS A 218 17.67 -2.22 -7.68
C CYS A 218 18.89 -2.01 -8.57
N THR A 219 18.66 -1.55 -9.79
CA THR A 219 19.71 -1.24 -10.75
C THR A 219 19.50 0.15 -11.33
N VAL A 220 20.61 0.84 -11.58
CA VAL A 220 20.64 2.17 -12.19
C VAL A 220 21.28 2.04 -13.57
N ALA A 221 20.64 2.68 -14.55
CA ALA A 221 21.16 2.86 -15.88
C ALA A 221 21.12 4.34 -16.25
N PHE A 222 22.26 4.89 -16.66
CA PHE A 222 22.32 6.19 -17.33
C PHE A 222 21.99 6.03 -18.81
N ASP A 223 21.19 6.96 -19.31
CA ASP A 223 20.75 6.99 -20.71
C ASP A 223 20.85 8.43 -21.25
N ALA A 224 20.77 8.60 -22.56
CA ALA A 224 20.74 9.92 -23.18
C ALA A 224 19.49 10.70 -22.75
N LEU A 225 19.61 12.02 -22.65
CA LEU A 225 18.46 12.91 -22.35
C LEU A 225 17.31 12.77 -23.37
N ASP A 226 17.62 12.38 -24.61
CA ASP A 226 16.61 12.16 -25.66
C ASP A 226 15.84 10.85 -25.54
N SER A 227 16.34 9.90 -24.74
CA SER A 227 15.66 8.64 -24.41
C SER A 227 14.52 8.83 -23.42
N GLN A 228 14.32 10.05 -22.90
CA GLN A 228 13.20 10.42 -22.05
C GLN A 228 11.87 10.02 -22.70
N TYR A 229 11.04 9.32 -21.93
CA TYR A 229 9.77 8.73 -22.36
C TYR A 229 8.93 9.73 -23.17
N ARG A 230 8.83 9.52 -24.49
CA ARG A 230 8.08 10.38 -25.43
C ARG A 230 6.58 10.06 -25.41
N ASN A 231 5.91 10.16 -24.27
CA ASN A 231 4.48 9.87 -24.23
C ASN A 231 3.62 11.11 -24.52
N ASN A 232 2.95 11.07 -25.67
CA ASN A 232 1.81 11.88 -26.13
C ASN A 232 1.96 13.40 -26.18
N ASP A 233 2.00 13.95 -27.41
CA ASP A 233 1.93 15.39 -27.72
C ASP A 233 0.81 16.12 -26.94
N PHE A 234 -0.31 15.44 -26.69
CA PHE A 234 -1.42 15.95 -25.89
C PHE A 234 -1.07 16.21 -24.41
N VAL A 235 -0.29 15.34 -23.77
CA VAL A 235 0.12 15.50 -22.36
C VAL A 235 1.17 16.62 -22.23
N TRP A 236 2.06 16.74 -23.22
CA TRP A 236 3.04 17.82 -23.29
C TRP A 236 2.39 19.19 -23.46
N ARG A 237 1.33 19.30 -24.27
CA ARG A 237 0.51 20.53 -24.41
C ARG A 237 -0.14 20.99 -23.12
N THR A 238 -0.29 20.10 -22.13
CA THR A 238 -0.75 20.52 -20.80
C THR A 238 0.34 21.22 -19.98
N GLY A 239 1.62 21.15 -20.38
CA GLY A 239 2.77 21.76 -19.71
C GLY A 239 3.51 20.79 -18.78
N TYR A 240 3.52 19.49 -19.09
CA TYR A 240 4.25 18.49 -18.28
C TYR A 240 5.73 18.63 -18.65
N LYS A 241 6.63 18.81 -17.67
CA LYS A 241 8.06 18.90 -17.97
C LYS A 241 8.63 17.48 -18.15
N ARG A 242 9.63 17.37 -19.01
CA ARG A 242 10.39 16.13 -19.17
C ARG A 242 11.00 15.73 -17.82
N LYS A 243 10.91 14.45 -17.47
CA LYS A 243 11.50 13.90 -16.23
C LYS A 243 12.86 13.27 -16.54
N PRO A 244 13.96 13.79 -15.98
CA PRO A 244 15.29 13.17 -16.13
C PRO A 244 15.47 11.93 -15.24
N PHE A 245 14.49 11.60 -14.40
CA PHE A 245 14.49 10.44 -13.51
C PHE A 245 13.22 9.61 -13.72
N ILE A 246 13.40 8.30 -13.88
CA ILE A 246 12.31 7.33 -14.04
C ILE A 246 12.59 6.13 -13.15
N LEU A 247 11.57 5.68 -12.41
CA LEU A 247 11.64 4.45 -11.62
C LEU A 247 10.63 3.41 -12.14
N HIS A 248 11.15 2.29 -12.63
CA HIS A 248 10.36 1.12 -12.99
C HIS A 248 10.36 0.12 -11.83
N TYR A 249 9.17 -0.36 -11.46
CA TYR A 249 8.97 -1.32 -10.38
C TYR A 249 8.30 -2.56 -10.95
N GLU A 250 8.87 -3.73 -10.64
CA GLU A 250 8.38 -5.03 -11.08
C GLU A 250 8.15 -5.94 -9.89
N PHE A 251 6.99 -6.62 -9.88
CA PHE A 251 6.61 -7.61 -8.89
C PHE A 251 6.31 -8.93 -9.61
N PRO A 252 7.35 -9.71 -9.92
CA PRO A 252 7.17 -11.00 -10.55
C PRO A 252 6.51 -12.01 -9.60
N PRO A 253 5.73 -12.97 -10.15
CA PRO A 253 4.93 -13.90 -9.33
C PRO A 253 5.77 -14.86 -8.47
N TYR A 254 7.03 -15.12 -8.86
CA TYR A 254 7.94 -15.92 -8.06
C TYR A 254 8.26 -15.28 -6.70
N ALA A 255 8.14 -13.95 -6.56
CA ALA A 255 8.41 -13.25 -5.31
C ALA A 255 7.47 -13.64 -4.16
N THR A 256 6.32 -14.23 -4.50
CA THR A 256 5.34 -14.81 -3.56
C THR A 256 5.21 -16.31 -3.70
N ASN A 257 6.11 -16.96 -4.46
CA ASN A 257 6.04 -18.39 -4.80
C ASN A 257 4.72 -18.78 -5.50
N GLU A 258 4.23 -17.90 -6.37
CA GLU A 258 3.02 -18.10 -7.16
C GLU A 258 3.36 -18.21 -8.66
N ILE A 259 2.40 -18.71 -9.44
CA ILE A 259 2.46 -18.70 -10.91
C ILE A 259 1.51 -17.63 -11.41
N GLY A 260 2.00 -16.73 -12.25
CA GLY A 260 1.23 -15.61 -12.79
C GLY A 260 1.67 -15.22 -14.19
N ARG A 261 0.91 -14.34 -14.83
CA ARG A 261 1.29 -13.79 -16.14
C ARG A 261 2.40 -12.76 -15.94
N ALA A 262 3.62 -13.08 -16.36
CA ALA A 262 4.77 -12.19 -16.27
C ALA A 262 4.89 -11.20 -17.46
N TYR A 263 4.09 -11.37 -18.53
CA TYR A 263 4.29 -10.66 -19.79
C TYR A 263 3.12 -9.73 -20.16
N GLY A 264 3.47 -8.49 -20.53
CA GLY A 264 2.73 -7.70 -21.52
C GLY A 264 2.35 -6.27 -21.11
N ARG A 265 1.98 -6.04 -19.84
CA ARG A 265 1.72 -4.69 -19.28
C ARG A 265 1.91 -4.71 -17.77
N ALA A 266 2.62 -3.71 -17.24
CA ALA A 266 2.74 -3.50 -15.81
C ALA A 266 1.34 -3.43 -15.16
N ASP A 267 1.16 -4.19 -14.08
CA ASP A 267 -0.08 -4.16 -13.31
C ASP A 267 -0.30 -2.75 -12.73
N ARG A 268 -1.56 -2.36 -12.51
CA ARG A 268 -1.88 -1.07 -11.87
C ARG A 268 -1.20 -0.93 -10.51
N ARG A 269 -1.02 -2.04 -9.80
CA ARG A 269 -0.30 -2.06 -8.52
C ARG A 269 1.19 -1.77 -8.69
N GLU A 270 1.83 -2.36 -9.70
CA GLU A 270 3.24 -2.13 -10.01
C GLU A 270 3.48 -0.68 -10.39
N LEU A 271 2.63 -0.11 -11.26
CA LEU A 271 2.68 1.30 -11.62
C LEU A 271 2.49 2.21 -10.40
N GLY A 272 1.55 1.87 -9.51
CA GLY A 272 1.31 2.62 -8.27
C GLY A 272 2.48 2.57 -7.30
N HIS A 273 3.07 1.39 -7.09
CA HIS A 273 4.26 1.22 -6.24
C HIS A 273 5.50 1.91 -6.83
N GLY A 274 5.69 1.82 -8.15
CA GLY A 274 6.74 2.53 -8.88
C GLY A 274 6.59 4.03 -8.72
N ALA A 275 5.40 4.57 -8.97
CA ALA A 275 5.12 6.00 -8.79
C ALA A 275 5.34 6.45 -7.33
N LEU A 276 4.96 5.63 -6.33
CA LEU A 276 5.21 5.93 -4.92
C LEU A 276 6.71 5.99 -4.61
N ALA A 277 7.48 5.00 -5.07
CA ALA A 277 8.92 4.98 -4.85
C ALA A 277 9.64 6.10 -5.62
N GLU A 278 9.20 6.39 -6.86
CA GLU A 278 9.70 7.51 -7.67
C GLU A 278 9.52 8.84 -6.91
N LYS A 279 8.29 9.13 -6.45
CA LYS A 279 7.98 10.35 -5.67
C LYS A 279 8.81 10.49 -4.40
N ALA A 280 9.19 9.38 -3.78
CA ALA A 280 9.99 9.38 -2.55
C ALA A 280 11.47 9.68 -2.80
N VAL A 281 11.99 9.26 -3.96
CA VAL A 281 13.41 9.40 -4.33
C VAL A 281 13.66 10.69 -5.14
N GLU A 282 12.68 11.14 -5.93
CA GLU A 282 12.79 12.35 -6.77
C GLU A 282 13.33 13.59 -6.01
N PRO A 283 12.93 13.90 -4.76
CA PRO A 283 13.46 15.07 -4.02
C PRO A 283 14.95 15.01 -3.63
N ILE A 284 15.60 13.85 -3.77
CA ILE A 284 17.04 13.70 -3.52
C ILE A 284 17.86 13.60 -4.82
N VAL A 285 17.20 13.44 -5.97
CA VAL A 285 17.86 13.41 -7.28
C VAL A 285 18.25 14.84 -7.69
N PRO A 286 19.48 15.09 -8.17
CA PRO A 286 19.86 16.41 -8.67
C PRO A 286 19.00 16.87 -9.85
N ASN A 287 18.64 18.16 -9.86
CA ASN A 287 17.78 18.74 -10.91
C ASN A 287 18.51 18.91 -12.27
N GLU A 288 19.84 19.07 -12.23
CA GLU A 288 20.67 19.31 -13.42
C GLU A 288 21.61 18.12 -13.62
N LEU A 289 21.23 17.23 -14.55
CA LEU A 289 22.01 16.05 -14.91
C LEU A 289 22.27 16.05 -16.42
N PRO A 290 23.48 15.70 -16.89
CA PRO A 290 23.79 15.60 -18.32
C PRO A 290 23.24 14.32 -18.96
N PHE A 291 22.59 13.46 -18.18
CA PHE A 291 22.01 12.18 -18.58
C PHE A 291 20.64 11.97 -17.92
N MET A 292 19.88 11.03 -18.45
CA MET A 292 18.68 10.50 -17.81
C MET A 292 19.07 9.34 -16.88
N ILE A 293 18.40 9.26 -15.74
CA ILE A 293 18.51 8.16 -14.80
C ILE A 293 17.28 7.27 -14.96
N ARG A 294 17.51 6.02 -15.37
CA ARG A 294 16.51 4.96 -15.32
C ARG A 294 16.86 4.00 -14.19
N LEU A 295 15.96 3.86 -13.25
CA LEU A 295 16.09 2.95 -12.14
C LEU A 295 15.10 1.80 -12.31
N THR A 296 15.57 0.56 -12.19
CA THR A 296 14.73 -0.63 -12.23
C THR A 296 14.77 -1.32 -10.88
N SER A 297 13.60 -1.60 -10.32
CA SER A 297 13.41 -2.27 -9.04
C SER A 297 12.67 -3.58 -9.25
N GLU A 298 13.33 -4.68 -8.96
CA GLU A 298 12.81 -6.04 -9.04
C GLU A 298 12.57 -6.59 -7.63
N VAL A 299 11.33 -6.91 -7.31
CA VAL A 299 11.02 -7.60 -6.05
C VAL A 299 11.36 -9.07 -6.19
N LEU A 300 12.34 -9.55 -5.43
CA LEU A 300 12.78 -10.94 -5.47
C LEU A 300 12.08 -11.81 -4.42
N GLU A 301 11.76 -11.22 -3.27
CA GLU A 301 10.98 -11.85 -2.19
C GLU A 301 10.00 -10.83 -1.61
N SER A 302 8.79 -11.28 -1.26
CA SER A 302 7.77 -10.37 -0.71
C SER A 302 7.12 -10.89 0.56
N ASN A 303 7.38 -10.17 1.65
CA ASN A 303 6.67 -10.32 2.92
C ASN A 303 6.39 -8.94 3.56
N GLY A 304 6.03 -7.96 2.73
CA GLY A 304 5.50 -6.67 3.17
C GLY A 304 6.39 -5.47 2.85
N SER A 305 5.73 -4.42 2.36
CA SER A 305 6.29 -3.09 2.07
C SER A 305 7.49 -3.14 1.12
N SER A 306 7.30 -3.81 -0.03
CA SER A 306 8.27 -3.89 -1.13
C SER A 306 8.53 -2.53 -1.77
N SER A 307 7.53 -1.65 -1.89
CA SER A 307 7.71 -0.28 -2.39
C SER A 307 8.66 0.56 -1.52
N MET A 308 8.65 0.40 -0.20
CA MET A 308 9.60 1.11 0.67
C MET A 308 10.99 0.45 0.66
N ALA A 309 11.05 -0.88 0.48
CA ALA A 309 12.32 -1.55 0.21
C ALA A 309 12.94 -1.04 -1.11
N THR A 310 12.12 -0.76 -2.13
CA THR A 310 12.55 -0.09 -3.36
C THR A 310 13.12 1.29 -3.09
N VAL A 311 12.51 2.13 -2.23
CA VAL A 311 13.08 3.45 -1.87
C VAL A 311 14.48 3.29 -1.26
N CYS A 312 14.65 2.35 -0.32
CA CYS A 312 15.95 2.08 0.28
C CYS A 312 16.98 1.59 -0.75
N ALA A 313 16.61 0.60 -1.57
CA ALA A 313 17.48 0.05 -2.61
C ALA A 313 17.83 1.09 -3.67
N ALA A 314 16.88 1.96 -4.02
CA ALA A 314 17.07 3.06 -4.95
C ALA A 314 18.09 4.07 -4.44
N SER A 315 17.98 4.49 -3.19
CA SER A 315 18.97 5.39 -2.59
C SER A 315 20.38 4.79 -2.62
N LEU A 316 20.52 3.48 -2.34
CA LEU A 316 21.81 2.79 -2.35
C LEU A 316 22.38 2.67 -3.76
N ALA A 317 21.57 2.24 -4.73
CA ALA A 317 22.01 2.06 -6.11
C ALA A 317 22.37 3.40 -6.78
N LEU A 318 21.66 4.48 -6.44
CA LEU A 318 21.97 5.83 -6.93
C LEU A 318 23.24 6.43 -6.30
N MET A 319 23.60 6.04 -5.08
CA MET A 319 24.85 6.48 -4.44
C MET A 319 26.06 5.68 -4.94
N GLU A 320 25.85 4.46 -5.42
CA GLU A 320 26.92 3.64 -5.99
C GLU A 320 27.19 3.96 -7.46
N ALA A 321 26.17 4.41 -8.20
CA ALA A 321 26.28 4.91 -9.57
C ALA A 321 26.94 6.29 -9.67
#